data_AF-A0A3S4P4V5-F1
#
_entry.id   AF-A0A3S4P4V5-F1
#
_cell.length_a   1.000
_cell.length_b   1.000
_cell.length_c   1.000
_cell.angle_alpha   90.00
_cell.angle_beta   90.00
_cell.angle_gamma   90.00
#
_symmetry.space_group_name_H-M   'P 1'
#
loop_
_entity.id
_entity.type
_entity.pdbx_description
1 polymer ?
#
loop_
_entity_poly.entity_id
_entity_poly.type
_entity_poly.pdbx_seq_one_letter_code
_entity_poly.pdbx_strand_id
1 'polypeptide(L)'
;MKNQLKMLGFGYDWSRELATCTPEYYRWEQKFFTELYKKAWYIRRLLRSTGARTTRPYWRTNKLSTAAAGAAIPKLSVKNPQWFIKITAYADELLNDLDKLDHWPDTVKTMQRNWIGRSEGVESLSTLTTMTTR
;
A
#
# COMPACT_ATOMS: atom_id res chain seq x y z
N MET A 1 -17.82 -5.99 19.71
CA MET A 1 -16.86 -6.46 20.73
C MET A 1 -16.81 -5.58 21.99
N LYS A 2 -17.39 -4.36 22.00
CA LYS A 2 -17.40 -3.44 23.16
C LYS A 2 -17.79 -4.10 24.49
N ASN A 3 -18.89 -4.85 24.52
CA ASN A 3 -19.35 -5.52 25.74
C ASN A 3 -18.35 -6.57 26.25
N GLN A 4 -17.70 -7.32 25.36
CA GLN A 4 -16.68 -8.30 25.74
C GLN A 4 -15.45 -7.63 26.37
N LEU A 5 -15.01 -6.50 25.83
CA LEU A 5 -13.87 -5.75 26.38
C LEU A 5 -14.20 -5.14 27.76
N LYS A 6 -15.44 -4.69 27.97
CA LYS A 6 -15.92 -4.26 29.30
C LYS A 6 -15.94 -5.39 30.30
N MET A 7 -16.40 -6.59 29.90
CA MET A 7 -16.42 -7.77 30.76
C MET A 7 -15.01 -8.22 31.19
N LEU A 8 -14.01 -8.03 30.33
CA LEU A 8 -12.60 -8.30 30.65
C LEU A 8 -11.98 -7.24 31.59
N GLY A 9 -12.73 -6.20 31.97
CA GLY A 9 -12.24 -5.18 32.90
C GLY A 9 -11.22 -4.21 32.32
N PHE A 10 -11.14 -4.08 30.99
CA PHE A 10 -10.23 -3.12 30.37
C PHE A 10 -10.69 -1.67 30.64
N GLY A 11 -9.82 -0.87 31.26
CA GLY A 11 -10.04 0.53 31.61
C GLY A 11 -9.93 1.50 30.43
N TYR A 12 -10.65 1.25 29.34
CA TYR A 12 -10.70 2.17 28.20
C TYR A 12 -11.57 3.40 28.49
N ASP A 13 -11.14 4.57 28.04
CA ASP A 13 -11.97 5.77 27.99
C ASP A 13 -12.97 5.68 26.83
N TRP A 14 -14.17 5.16 27.13
CA TRP A 14 -15.25 4.99 26.15
C TRP A 14 -15.82 6.30 25.62
N SER A 15 -15.48 7.46 26.21
CA SER A 15 -15.86 8.76 25.65
C SER A 15 -15.12 9.09 24.36
N ARG A 16 -13.99 8.41 24.11
CA ARG A 16 -13.13 8.57 22.93
C ARG A 16 -13.27 7.43 21.92
N GLU A 17 -14.34 6.65 22.02
CA GLU A 17 -14.61 5.60 21.05
C GLU A 17 -14.90 6.18 19.66
N LEU A 18 -14.28 5.60 18.64
CA LEU A 18 -14.44 5.99 17.24
C LEU A 18 -14.78 4.76 16.40
N ALA A 19 -15.57 4.96 15.35
CA ALA A 19 -15.89 3.95 14.35
C ALA A 19 -15.52 4.48 12.97
N THR A 20 -14.56 3.83 12.30
CA THR A 20 -13.98 4.33 11.04
C THR A 20 -14.96 4.33 9.87
N CYS A 21 -16.06 3.58 9.98
CA CYS A 21 -17.11 3.52 8.97
C CYS A 21 -18.21 4.58 9.13
N THR A 22 -18.16 5.44 10.16
CA THR A 22 -19.18 6.49 10.33
C THR A 22 -18.78 7.78 9.61
N PRO A 23 -19.76 8.54 9.09
CA PRO A 23 -19.50 9.78 8.34
C PRO A 23 -18.71 10.82 9.12
N GLU A 24 -18.90 10.88 10.44
CA GLU A 24 -18.23 11.84 11.32
C GLU A 24 -16.71 11.62 11.34
N TYR A 25 -16.28 10.36 11.14
CA TYR A 25 -14.88 9.98 11.09
C TYR A 25 -14.31 10.09 9.67
N TYR A 26 -14.83 9.32 8.70
CA TYR A 26 -14.19 9.19 7.38
C TYR A 26 -14.23 10.48 6.54
N ARG A 27 -15.10 11.46 6.88
CA ARG A 27 -15.09 12.78 6.23
C ARG A 27 -13.71 13.46 6.31
N TRP A 28 -12.94 13.18 7.35
CA TRP A 28 -11.60 13.72 7.51
C TRP A 28 -10.60 13.05 6.58
N GLU A 29 -10.71 11.74 6.36
CA GLU A 29 -9.92 11.03 5.36
C GLU A 29 -10.25 11.51 3.95
N GLN A 30 -11.53 11.75 3.64
CA GLN A 30 -11.95 12.34 2.37
C GLN A 30 -11.39 13.75 2.17
N LYS A 31 -11.41 14.59 3.22
CA LYS A 31 -10.80 15.93 3.18
C LYS A 31 -9.28 15.85 3.01
N PHE A 32 -8.61 14.95 3.72
CA PHE A 32 -7.17 14.72 3.59
C PHE A 32 -6.81 14.28 2.18
N PHE A 33 -7.60 13.38 1.59
CA PHE A 33 -7.45 12.95 0.20
C PHE A 33 -7.55 14.12 -0.77
N THR A 34 -8.57 14.97 -0.66
CA THR A 34 -8.75 16.10 -1.59
C THR A 34 -7.64 17.13 -1.47
N GLU A 35 -7.14 17.42 -0.26
CA GLU A 35 -6.02 18.33 -0.07
C GLU A 35 -4.71 17.79 -0.66
N LEU A 36 -4.41 16.50 -0.45
CA LEU A 36 -3.26 15.85 -1.07
C LEU A 36 -3.39 15.75 -2.59
N TYR A 37 -4.60 15.51 -3.09
CA TYR A 37 -4.88 15.46 -4.53
C TYR A 37 -4.60 16.81 -5.19
N LYS A 38 -5.06 17.93 -4.60
CA LYS A 38 -4.77 19.29 -5.07
C LYS A 38 -3.27 19.58 -5.12
N LYS A 39 -2.50 19.05 -4.16
CA LYS A 39 -1.04 19.18 -4.08
C LYS A 39 -0.28 18.16 -4.95
N ALA A 40 -0.97 17.43 -5.83
CA ALA A 40 -0.40 16.42 -6.71
C ALA A 40 0.36 15.27 -6.01
N TRP A 41 0.00 14.94 -4.75
CA TRP A 41 0.55 13.79 -4.02
C TRP A 41 -0.14 12.46 -4.36
N TYR A 42 -1.32 12.51 -4.98
CA TYR A 42 -1.98 11.34 -5.55
C TYR A 42 -1.69 11.20 -7.04
N ILE A 43 -1.20 10.04 -7.46
CA ILE A 43 -1.02 9.67 -8.87
C ILE A 43 -2.07 8.65 -9.26
N ARG A 44 -2.65 8.81 -10.45
CA ARG A 44 -3.44 7.77 -11.10
C ARG A 44 -2.52 6.94 -12.00
N ARG A 45 -2.25 5.69 -11.64
CA ARG A 45 -1.42 4.78 -12.42
C ARG A 45 -2.24 3.57 -12.88
N LEU A 46 -2.00 3.11 -14.11
CA LEU A 46 -2.56 1.87 -14.61
C LEU A 46 -1.81 0.71 -13.95
N LEU A 47 -2.50 -0.06 -13.12
CA LEU A 47 -1.96 -1.27 -12.54
C LEU A 47 -2.39 -2.47 -13.37
N ARG A 48 -1.45 -3.39 -13.62
CA ARG A 48 -1.76 -4.69 -14.24
C ARG A 48 -2.32 -5.60 -13.15
N SER A 49 -3.60 -5.92 -13.26
CA SER A 49 -4.24 -6.88 -12.37
C SER A 49 -4.38 -8.24 -13.03
N THR A 50 -4.00 -9.31 -12.33
CA THR A 50 -4.41 -10.68 -12.65
C THR A 50 -5.79 -10.92 -12.05
N GLY A 51 -6.84 -10.59 -12.81
CA GLY A 51 -8.23 -10.78 -12.37
C GLY A 51 -9.05 -11.45 -13.46
N ALA A 52 -9.74 -12.55 -13.11
CA ALA A 52 -10.79 -13.10 -13.95
C ALA A 52 -11.95 -12.09 -14.06
N ARG A 53 -12.64 -12.08 -15.21
CA ARG A 53 -13.67 -11.09 -15.59
C ARG A 53 -14.91 -11.06 -14.67
N THR A 54 -15.02 -11.98 -13.73
CA THR A 54 -16.23 -12.21 -12.93
C THR A 54 -15.98 -11.96 -11.43
N THR A 55 -16.52 -10.83 -10.97
CA THR A 55 -17.19 -10.69 -9.66
C THR A 55 -16.35 -10.69 -8.38
N ARG A 56 -15.10 -10.22 -8.38
CA ARG A 56 -14.39 -9.89 -7.12
C ARG A 56 -13.55 -8.61 -7.23
N PRO A 57 -13.54 -7.73 -6.20
CA PRO A 57 -12.61 -6.60 -6.16
C PRO A 57 -11.16 -7.12 -6.14
N TYR A 58 -10.31 -6.51 -6.94
CA TYR A 58 -8.91 -6.88 -7.17
C TYR A 58 -8.07 -7.08 -5.90
N TRP A 59 -8.38 -6.37 -4.80
CA TRP A 59 -7.66 -6.52 -3.53
C TRP A 59 -7.88 -7.87 -2.83
N ARG A 60 -8.90 -8.65 -3.23
CA ARG A 60 -9.14 -10.01 -2.69
C ARG A 60 -8.28 -11.09 -3.32
N THR A 61 -7.41 -10.77 -4.28
CA THR A 61 -6.58 -11.77 -4.98
C THR A 61 -5.44 -12.33 -4.11
N ASN A 62 -5.06 -11.66 -3.01
CA ASN A 62 -4.01 -12.13 -2.10
C ASN A 62 -4.47 -13.26 -1.12
N LYS A 63 -5.66 -13.84 -1.33
CA LYS A 63 -6.10 -15.09 -0.67
C LYS A 63 -6.19 -16.26 -1.66
N LEU A 64 -5.25 -16.33 -2.60
CA LEU A 64 -5.02 -17.53 -3.39
C LEU A 64 -3.67 -18.14 -3.03
N SER A 65 -3.50 -18.48 -1.74
CA SER A 65 -2.76 -19.68 -1.41
C SER A 65 -3.54 -20.85 -2.02
N THR A 66 -3.09 -21.32 -3.18
CA THR A 66 -3.14 -22.72 -3.61
C THR A 66 -3.98 -23.65 -2.71
N ALA A 67 -5.24 -23.95 -3.09
CA ALA A 67 -5.94 -25.13 -2.55
C ALA A 67 -7.22 -25.57 -3.28
N ALA A 68 -7.95 -24.71 -4.04
CA ALA A 68 -9.31 -25.10 -4.47
C ALA A 68 -9.48 -25.57 -5.92
N ALA A 69 -8.55 -25.34 -6.83
CA ALA A 69 -8.64 -25.89 -8.18
C ALA A 69 -7.27 -25.79 -8.87
N GLY A 70 -6.69 -26.92 -9.26
CA GLY A 70 -5.44 -27.02 -10.03
C GLY A 70 -5.53 -26.48 -11.46
N ALA A 71 -6.32 -25.44 -11.70
CA ALA A 71 -6.45 -24.78 -12.99
C ALA A 71 -5.58 -23.53 -13.03
N ALA A 72 -4.72 -23.44 -14.05
CA ALA A 72 -3.97 -22.24 -14.35
C ALA A 72 -4.95 -21.07 -14.57
N ILE A 73 -4.91 -20.06 -13.71
CA ILE A 73 -5.69 -18.83 -13.90
C ILE A 73 -5.10 -18.13 -15.14
N PRO A 74 -5.85 -17.97 -16.24
CA PRO A 74 -5.35 -17.24 -17.40
C PRO A 74 -4.96 -15.83 -16.95
N LYS A 75 -3.72 -15.42 -17.21
CA LYS A 75 -3.20 -14.08 -16.91
C LYS A 75 -3.85 -13.07 -17.85
N LEU A 76 -5.11 -12.74 -17.60
CA LEU A 76 -5.76 -11.61 -18.25
C LEU A 76 -5.18 -10.34 -17.64
N SER A 77 -4.24 -9.70 -18.33
CA SER A 77 -3.64 -8.42 -17.93
C SER A 77 -4.64 -7.29 -18.18
N VAL A 78 -5.60 -7.12 -17.29
CA VAL A 78 -6.48 -5.93 -17.31
C VAL A 78 -5.71 -4.75 -16.73
N LYS A 79 -5.69 -3.61 -17.45
CA LYS A 79 -5.10 -2.36 -16.99
C LYS A 79 -6.19 -1.52 -16.33
N ASN A 80 -6.20 -1.46 -15.00
CA ASN A 80 -7.16 -0.64 -14.27
C ASN A 80 -6.47 0.59 -13.68
N PRO A 81 -7.04 1.79 -13.85
CA PRO A 81 -6.49 2.99 -13.23
C PRO A 81 -6.79 3.00 -11.73
N GLN A 82 -5.74 3.06 -10.92
CA GLN A 82 -5.81 3.08 -9.46
C GLN A 82 -5.13 4.32 -8.92
N TRP A 83 -5.65 4.83 -7.79
CA TRP A 83 -5.05 5.93 -7.04
C TRP A 83 -3.92 5.44 -6.14
N PHE A 84 -2.78 6.13 -6.18
CA PHE A 84 -1.60 5.88 -5.35
C PHE A 84 -1.15 7.16 -4.67
N ILE A 85 -0.68 7.05 -3.43
CA ILE A 85 0.02 8.13 -2.73
C ILE A 85 1.50 8.07 -3.13
N LYS A 86 2.12 9.23 -3.40
CA LYS A 86 3.56 9.38 -3.62
C LYS A 86 4.37 9.20 -2.32
N ILE A 87 4.18 8.08 -1.62
CA ILE A 87 4.92 7.78 -0.39
C ILE A 87 6.43 7.65 -0.63
N THR A 88 6.84 7.28 -1.84
CA THR A 88 8.26 7.16 -2.22
C THR A 88 9.01 8.47 -2.15
N ALA A 89 8.33 9.62 -2.27
CA ALA A 89 8.97 10.92 -2.09
C ALA A 89 9.33 11.22 -0.63
N TYR A 90 8.82 10.44 0.33
CA TYR A 90 9.19 10.46 1.75
C TYR A 90 10.08 9.27 2.14
N ALA A 91 10.55 8.44 1.20
CA ALA A 91 11.26 7.21 1.53
C ALA A 91 12.56 7.46 2.32
N ASP A 92 13.34 8.47 1.93
CA ASP A 92 14.58 8.83 2.63
C ASP A 92 14.31 9.39 4.02
N GLU A 93 13.31 10.27 4.16
CA GLU A 93 12.92 10.83 5.46
C GLU A 93 12.45 9.71 6.41
N LEU A 94 11.56 8.83 5.94
CA LEU A 94 11.08 7.69 6.70
C LEU A 94 12.21 6.74 7.11
N LEU A 95 13.22 6.56 6.25
CA LEU A 95 14.35 5.70 6.55
C LEU A 95 15.29 6.31 7.61
N ASN A 96 15.62 7.59 7.45
CA ASN A 96 16.51 8.32 8.35
C ASN A 96 15.89 8.52 9.74
N ASP A 97 14.56 8.75 9.79
CA ASP A 97 13.87 8.97 11.06
C ASP A 97 13.73 7.70 11.91
N LEU A 98 13.98 6.51 11.36
CA LEU A 98 14.06 5.28 12.15
C LEU A 98 15.17 5.33 13.21
N ASP A 99 16.23 6.10 12.96
CA ASP A 99 17.35 6.25 13.90
C ASP A 99 17.01 7.15 15.09
N LYS A 100 15.95 7.97 14.99
CA LYS A 100 15.44 8.81 16.08
C LYS A 100 14.51 8.05 17.04
N LEU A 101 14.12 6.82 16.69
CA LEU A 101 13.16 6.01 17.45
C LEU A 101 13.87 5.11 18.46
N ASP A 102 14.42 5.71 19.52
CA ASP A 102 15.20 5.02 20.56
C ASP A 102 14.41 3.94 21.31
N HIS A 103 13.10 4.16 21.50
CA HIS A 103 12.23 3.24 22.22
C HIS A 103 11.56 2.17 21.34
N TRP A 104 11.91 2.11 20.05
CA TRP A 104 11.36 1.11 19.13
C TRP A 104 12.22 -0.15 19.11
N PRO A 105 11.61 -1.35 19.09
CA PRO A 105 12.35 -2.60 18.96
C PRO A 105 13.18 -2.65 17.66
N ASP A 106 14.42 -3.13 17.75
CA ASP A 106 15.33 -3.20 16.59
C ASP A 106 14.81 -4.12 15.49
N THR A 107 14.02 -5.14 15.84
CA THR A 107 13.35 -6.02 14.87
C THR A 107 12.39 -5.24 13.98
N VAL A 108 11.60 -4.34 14.56
CA VAL A 108 10.65 -3.49 13.81
C VAL A 108 11.40 -2.51 12.92
N LYS A 109 12.45 -1.85 13.46
CA LYS A 109 13.30 -0.94 12.67
C LYS A 109 13.94 -1.67 11.48
N THR A 110 14.47 -2.88 11.71
CA THR A 110 15.08 -3.71 10.65
C THR A 110 14.06 -4.12 9.59
N MET A 111 12.85 -4.54 9.98
CA MET A 111 11.78 -4.87 9.03
C MET A 111 11.41 -3.66 8.15
N GLN A 112 11.32 -2.46 8.72
CA GLN A 112 11.04 -1.24 7.97
C GLN A 112 12.18 -0.87 7.02
N ARG A 113 13.44 -0.94 7.45
CA ARG A 113 14.62 -0.69 6.58
C ARG A 113 14.63 -1.64 5.39
N ASN A 114 14.39 -2.93 5.63
CA ASN A 114 14.34 -3.95 4.58
C ASN A 114 13.14 -3.76 3.65
N TRP A 115 11.99 -3.31 4.16
CA TRP A 115 10.80 -3.04 3.37
C TRP A 115 10.95 -1.81 2.46
N ILE A 116 11.57 -0.73 2.96
CA ILE A 116 11.87 0.47 2.17
C ILE A 116 12.92 0.13 1.10
N GLY A 117 13.94 -0.66 1.46
CA GLY A 117 14.84 -1.29 0.50
C GLY A 117 15.63 -0.30 -0.36
N ARG A 118 16.16 0.77 0.24
CA ARG A 118 17.00 1.75 -0.46
C ARG A 118 18.21 1.04 -1.06
N SER A 119 18.37 1.17 -2.38
CA SER A 119 19.51 0.67 -3.14
C SER A 119 20.13 1.82 -3.93
N GLU A 120 21.45 1.93 -3.89
CA GLU A 120 22.20 2.86 -4.72
C GLU A 120 22.75 2.09 -5.94
N GLY A 121 22.50 2.61 -7.14
CA GLY A 121 22.87 1.95 -8.39
C GLY A 121 23.13 2.97 -9.51
N VAL A 122 23.57 2.47 -10.67
CA VAL A 122 23.89 3.30 -11.85
C VAL A 122 23.02 2.86 -13.01
N GLU A 123 22.29 3.78 -13.63
CA GLU A 123 21.58 3.53 -14.89
C GLU A 123 22.52 3.85 -16.07
N SER A 124 22.91 2.84 -16.84
CA SER A 124 23.66 3.02 -18.08
C SER A 124 22.72 3.02 -19.29
N LEU A 125 22.72 4.09 -20.08
CA LEU A 125 21.96 4.16 -21.33
C LEU A 125 22.79 3.54 -22.46
N SER A 126 22.33 2.40 -23.00
CA SER A 126 22.92 1.79 -24.20
C SER A 126 22.12 2.20 -25.44
N THR A 127 22.74 2.91 -26.37
CA THR A 127 22.13 3.25 -27.66
C THR A 127 22.27 2.06 -28.61
N LEU A 128 21.15 1.42 -28.97
CA LEU A 128 21.14 0.34 -29.97
C LEU A 128 21.11 0.95 -31.37
N THR A 129 22.23 0.93 -32.07
CA THR A 129 22.27 1.23 -33.51
C THR A 129 21.78 0.00 -34.28
N THR A 130 20.54 0.02 -34.77
CA THR A 130 20.03 -0.99 -35.69
C THR A 130 20.75 -0.85 -37.04
N MET A 131 21.74 -1.71 -37.30
CA MET A 131 22.27 -1.87 -38.65
C MET A 131 21.26 -2.66 -39.49
N THR A 132 20.57 -1.95 -40.39
CA THR A 132 19.78 -2.57 -41.45
C THR A 132 20.73 -3.22 -42.44
N THR A 133 20.83 -4.54 -42.40
CA THR A 133 21.53 -5.33 -43.42
C THR A 133 20.77 -5.18 -44.75
N ARG A 134 21.49 -4.80 -45.81
CA ARG A 134 20.99 -4.68 -47.19
C ARG A 134 20.64 -6.03 -47.79
#